data_AF-A0A7Y6ETL8-F1
#
_entry.id   AF-A0A7Y6ETL8-F1
#
_cell.length_a   1.000
_cell.length_b   1.000
_cell.length_c   1.000
_cell.angle_alpha   90.00
_cell.angle_beta   90.00
_cell.angle_gamma   90.00
#
_symmetry.space_group_name_H-M   'P 1'
#
loop_
_entity.id
_entity.type
_entity.pdbx_description
1 polymer ?
#
loop_
_entity_poly.entity_id
_entity_poly.type
_entity_poly.pdbx_seq_one_letter_code
_entity_poly.pdbx_strand_id
1 'polypeptide(L)'
;MYGRQHLLTYKSNEKTKVIYGLSFFQVGWWILGGYLSLQVINYIPKIPGIGTVGYIPHLIPFVICLAFAHIKHPSTGQDLHRFLMGYVSCRYRKRTFL
;
A
#
# COMPACT_ATOMS: atom_id res chain seq x y z
N MET A 1 -22.99 44.99 -0.54
CA MET A 1 -21.97 44.52 0.42
C MET A 1 -21.27 43.33 -0.19
N TYR A 2 -20.05 43.54 -0.68
CA TYR A 2 -19.29 42.51 -1.39
C TYR A 2 -18.77 41.46 -0.41
N GLY A 3 -19.25 40.23 -0.58
CA GLY A 3 -18.84 39.06 0.19
C GLY A 3 -17.37 38.77 -0.04
N ARG A 4 -16.58 38.73 1.04
CA ARG A 4 -15.18 38.34 1.01
C ARG A 4 -15.09 36.93 0.43
N GLN A 5 -14.66 36.82 -0.83
CA GLN A 5 -14.18 35.56 -1.38
C GLN A 5 -12.86 35.26 -0.66
N HIS A 6 -12.93 34.42 0.38
CA HIS A 6 -11.69 33.81 0.86
C HIS A 6 -11.10 33.04 -0.32
N LEU A 7 -9.85 33.32 -0.66
CA LEU A 7 -9.09 32.48 -1.56
C LEU A 7 -9.02 31.11 -0.88
N LEU A 8 -9.88 30.17 -1.30
CA LEU A 8 -9.65 28.75 -1.05
C LEU A 8 -8.34 28.45 -1.76
N THR A 9 -7.23 28.55 -1.02
CA THR A 9 -5.92 28.13 -1.50
C THR A 9 -6.13 26.72 -2.01
N TYR A 10 -5.97 26.53 -3.32
CA TYR A 10 -6.14 25.24 -3.97
C TYR A 10 -5.18 24.29 -3.26
N LYS A 11 -5.71 23.45 -2.37
CA LYS A 11 -4.96 22.34 -1.79
C LYS A 11 -4.84 21.35 -2.93
N SER A 12 -3.75 21.41 -3.68
CA SER A 12 -3.38 20.32 -4.56
C SER A 12 -3.28 19.09 -3.66
N ASN A 13 -4.26 18.19 -3.74
CA ASN A 13 -4.20 16.85 -3.14
C ASN A 13 -3.15 15.98 -3.87
N GLU A 14 -2.15 16.62 -4.49
CA GLU A 14 -1.09 15.98 -5.21
C GLU A 14 -0.17 15.34 -4.19
N LYS A 15 -0.21 14.01 -4.16
CA LYS A 15 0.70 13.22 -3.34
C LYS A 15 2.12 13.53 -3.81
N THR A 16 2.98 13.97 -2.88
CA THR A 16 4.40 14.20 -3.14
C THR A 16 5.02 12.95 -3.76
N LYS A 17 5.44 13.06 -5.03
CA LYS A 17 6.14 12.01 -5.75
C LYS A 17 7.62 12.12 -5.42
N VAL A 18 8.26 11.00 -5.10
CA VAL A 18 9.66 10.98 -4.63
C VAL A 18 10.58 10.44 -5.70
N ILE A 19 10.36 9.21 -6.15
CA ILE A 19 11.24 8.51 -7.10
C ILE A 19 10.36 7.87 -8.19
N TYR A 20 10.70 8.06 -9.47
CA TYR A 20 9.97 7.49 -10.63
C TYR A 20 8.45 7.72 -10.60
N GLY A 21 8.00 8.84 -10.05
CA GLY A 21 6.58 9.16 -9.94
C GLY A 21 5.82 8.39 -8.84
N LEU A 22 6.50 7.58 -8.03
CA LEU A 22 5.94 6.89 -6.87
C LEU A 22 5.88 7.81 -5.65
N SER A 23 4.83 7.67 -4.84
CA SER A 23 4.76 8.33 -3.53
C SER A 23 5.69 7.65 -2.52
N PHE A 24 6.07 8.35 -1.45
CA PHE A 24 6.92 7.80 -0.38
C PHE A 24 6.41 6.46 0.17
N PHE A 25 5.10 6.33 0.37
CA PHE A 25 4.48 5.08 0.85
C PHE A 25 4.59 3.95 -0.16
N GLN A 26 4.49 4.26 -1.46
CA GLN A 26 4.63 3.25 -2.51
C GLN A 26 6.05 2.70 -2.57
N VAL A 27 7.05 3.58 -2.44
CA VAL A 27 8.46 3.18 -2.32
C VAL A 27 8.67 2.29 -1.09
N GLY A 28 8.07 2.65 0.05
CA GLY A 28 8.11 1.82 1.27
C GLY A 28 7.56 0.41 1.04
N TRP A 29 6.43 0.27 0.35
CA TRP A 29 5.87 -1.04 -0.01
C TRP A 29 6.75 -1.83 -0.97
N TRP A 30 7.42 -1.19 -1.93
CA TRP A 30 8.37 -1.85 -2.82
C TRP A 30 9.55 -2.45 -2.05
N ILE A 31 10.16 -1.65 -1.16
CA ILE A 31 11.28 -2.09 -0.34
C ILE A 31 10.85 -3.25 0.56
N LEU A 32 9.70 -3.12 1.22
CA LEU A 32 9.17 -4.14 2.12
C LEU A 32 8.85 -5.44 1.39
N GLY A 33 8.22 -5.37 0.22
CA GLY A 33 7.96 -6.54 -0.60
C GLY A 33 9.22 -7.23 -1.08
N GLY A 34 10.24 -6.47 -1.50
CA GLY A 34 11.52 -7.02 -1.93
C GLY A 34 12.25 -7.72 -0.79
N TYR A 35 12.27 -7.09 0.39
CA TYR A 35 12.83 -7.67 1.60
C TYR A 35 12.12 -8.98 1.99
N LEU A 36 10.78 -8.99 2.00
CA LEU A 36 10.00 -10.21 2.31
C LEU A 36 10.23 -11.31 1.27
N SER A 37 10.30 -10.97 -0.02
CA SER A 37 10.59 -11.93 -1.09
C SER A 37 11.93 -12.62 -0.89
N LEU A 38 12.97 -11.86 -0.51
CA LEU A 38 14.29 -12.41 -0.20
C LEU A 38 14.27 -13.28 1.06
N GLN A 39 13.52 -12.88 2.09
CA GLN A 39 13.39 -13.68 3.30
C GLN A 39 12.70 -15.02 3.06
N VAL A 40 11.70 -15.07 2.18
CA VAL A 40 11.00 -16.33 1.85
C VAL A 40 11.95 -17.38 1.25
N ILE A 41 13.05 -16.97 0.61
CA ILE A 41 14.07 -17.91 0.09
C ILE A 41 14.69 -18.76 1.20
N ASN A 42 14.79 -18.21 2.42
CA ASN A 42 15.32 -18.94 3.57
C ASN A 42 14.33 -19.96 4.15
N TYR A 43 13.03 -19.78 3.92
CA TYR A 43 11.98 -20.64 4.49
C TYR A 43 11.43 -21.66 3.50
N ILE A 44 11.28 -21.26 2.24
CA ILE A 44 10.69 -22.08 1.20
C ILE A 44 11.80 -22.44 0.21
N PRO A 45 12.20 -23.72 0.11
CA PRO A 45 13.12 -24.13 -0.94
C PRO A 45 12.45 -23.98 -2.31
N LYS A 46 13.26 -23.77 -3.36
CA LYS A 46 12.74 -23.79 -4.74
C LYS A 46 12.01 -25.10 -5.01
N ILE A 47 10.93 -25.03 -5.80
CA ILE A 47 10.22 -26.24 -6.21
C ILE A 47 11.19 -27.11 -7.04
N PRO A 48 11.43 -28.37 -6.64
CA PRO A 48 12.36 -29.25 -7.34
C PRO A 48 11.83 -29.62 -8.73
N GLY A 49 12.73 -29.82 -9.70
CA GLY A 49 12.40 -30.32 -11.03
C GLY A 49 12.01 -29.27 -12.09
N ILE A 50 11.78 -28.02 -11.70
CA ILE A 50 11.34 -26.94 -12.62
C ILE A 50 12.33 -25.77 -12.78
N GLY A 51 13.57 -25.93 -12.31
CA GLY A 51 14.64 -24.95 -12.53
C GLY A 51 14.36 -23.59 -11.89
N THR A 52 14.58 -22.50 -12.64
CA THR A 52 14.40 -21.11 -12.16
C THR A 52 12.94 -20.72 -11.93
N VAL A 53 12.00 -21.40 -12.58
CA VAL A 53 10.55 -21.21 -12.39
C VAL A 53 10.13 -21.63 -10.98
N GLY A 54 10.91 -22.49 -10.32
CA GLY A 54 10.70 -22.89 -8.92
C GLY A 54 10.81 -21.75 -7.90
N TYR A 55 11.27 -20.55 -8.30
CA TYR A 55 11.33 -19.36 -7.46
C TYR A 55 10.12 -18.41 -7.60
N ILE A 56 9.17 -18.71 -8.51
CA ILE A 56 7.96 -17.88 -8.67
C ILE A 56 7.19 -17.70 -7.34
N PRO A 57 7.02 -18.72 -6.48
CA PRO A 57 6.32 -18.55 -5.21
C PRO A 57 6.99 -17.52 -4.29
N HIS A 58 8.29 -17.31 -4.40
CA HIS A 58 9.04 -16.33 -3.61
C HIS A 58 8.68 -14.89 -3.96
N LEU A 59 8.08 -14.66 -5.13
CA LEU A 59 7.61 -13.34 -5.55
C LEU A 59 6.22 -13.01 -4.98
N ILE A 60 5.50 -13.98 -4.42
CA ILE A 60 4.14 -13.78 -3.87
C ILE A 60 4.10 -12.62 -2.86
N PRO A 61 5.01 -12.53 -1.86
CA PRO A 61 5.01 -11.41 -0.91
C PRO A 61 5.21 -10.07 -1.59
N PHE A 62 6.05 -10.03 -2.64
CA PHE A 62 6.30 -8.81 -3.40
C PHE A 62 5.04 -8.36 -4.17
N VAL A 63 4.36 -9.28 -4.85
CA VAL A 63 3.11 -9.00 -5.57
C VAL A 63 2.03 -8.50 -4.61
N ILE A 64 1.91 -9.09 -3.42
CA ILE A 64 0.99 -8.60 -2.39
C ILE A 64 1.34 -7.16 -1.99
N CYS A 65 2.61 -6.85 -1.74
CA CYS A 65 3.03 -5.50 -1.39
C CYS A 65 2.77 -4.49 -2.52
N LEU A 66 2.97 -4.90 -3.77
CA LEU A 66 2.62 -4.08 -4.95
C LEU A 66 1.12 -3.79 -5.02
N ALA A 67 0.28 -4.78 -4.69
CA ALA A 67 -1.16 -4.58 -4.60
C ALA A 67 -1.50 -3.52 -3.54
N PHE A 68 -0.90 -3.57 -2.36
CA PHE A 68 -1.08 -2.54 -1.32
C PHE A 68 -0.55 -1.14 -1.71
N ALA A 69 0.47 -1.08 -2.57
CA ALA A 69 1.07 0.16 -3.05
C ALA A 69 0.20 0.87 -4.11
N HIS A 70 -0.41 0.10 -5.02
CA HIS A 70 -1.01 0.66 -6.24
C HIS A 70 -2.53 0.52 -6.30
N ILE A 71 -3.11 -0.48 -5.64
CA ILE A 71 -4.55 -0.69 -5.68
C ILE A 71 -5.24 0.29 -4.74
N LYS A 72 -6.27 0.95 -5.28
CA LYS A 72 -7.21 1.75 -4.53
C LYS A 72 -8.50 0.97 -4.34
N HIS A 73 -9.09 1.11 -3.17
CA HIS A 73 -10.39 0.53 -2.90
C HIS A 73 -11.45 1.22 -3.78
N PRO A 74 -12.21 0.49 -4.63
CA PRO A 74 -13.04 1.09 -5.67
C PRO A 74 -14.17 1.96 -5.11
N SER A 75 -14.70 1.61 -3.94
CA SER A 75 -15.84 2.34 -3.35
C SER A 75 -15.42 3.59 -2.57
N THR A 76 -14.23 3.61 -1.95
CA THR A 76 -13.79 4.75 -1.09
C THR A 76 -12.70 5.61 -1.74
N GLY A 77 -12.08 5.15 -2.83
CA GLY A 77 -10.96 5.83 -3.49
C GLY A 77 -9.68 5.90 -2.65
N GLN A 78 -9.66 5.28 -1.47
CA GLN A 78 -8.51 5.26 -0.56
C GLN A 78 -7.52 4.16 -0.96
N ASP A 79 -6.25 4.38 -0.64
CA ASP A 79 -5.24 3.34 -0.79
C ASP A 79 -5.59 2.14 0.09
N LEU A 80 -5.39 0.91 -0.42
CA LEU A 80 -5.87 -0.31 0.23
C LEU A 80 -5.35 -0.48 1.66
N HIS A 81 -4.08 -0.08 1.92
CA HIS A 81 -3.51 -0.08 3.27
C HIS A 81 -4.25 0.85 4.24
N ARG A 82 -4.65 2.05 3.78
CA ARG A 82 -5.41 3.02 4.62
C ARG A 82 -6.80 2.51 4.91
N PHE A 83 -7.45 1.94 3.91
CA PHE A 83 -8.76 1.33 4.08
C PHE A 83 -8.71 0.21 5.11
N LEU A 84 -7.73 -0.69 5.02
CA LEU A 84 -7.57 -1.80 5.94
C LEU A 84 -7.28 -1.33 7.37
N MET A 85 -6.37 -0.38 7.53
CA MET A 85 -6.08 0.23 8.83
C MET A 85 -7.30 0.91 9.45
N GLY A 86 -8.06 1.67 8.66
CA GLY A 86 -9.30 2.32 9.11
C GLY A 86 -10.35 1.28 9.54
N TYR A 87 -10.53 0.22 8.76
CA TYR A 87 -11.43 -0.87 9.11
C TYR A 87 -11.04 -1.53 10.43
N VAL A 88 -9.75 -1.85 10.61
CA VAL A 88 -9.19 -2.43 11.83
C VAL A 88 -9.41 -1.49 13.02
N SER A 89 -9.05 -0.21 12.90
CA SER A 89 -9.26 0.78 13.95
C SER A 89 -10.74 0.93 14.33
N CYS A 90 -11.65 0.94 13.36
CA CYS A 90 -13.10 0.96 13.60
C CYS A 90 -13.60 -0.31 14.30
N ARG A 91 -13.02 -1.47 13.97
CA ARG A 91 -13.36 -2.75 14.58
C ARG A 91 -12.90 -2.84 16.04
N TYR A 92 -11.69 -2.35 16.34
CA TYR A 92 -11.12 -2.34 17.68
C TYR A 92 -11.63 -1.22 18.59
N ARG A 93 -12.22 -0.16 18.02
CA ARG A 93 -12.79 0.93 18.81
C ARG A 93 -13.90 0.39 19.71
N LYS A 94 -13.70 0.49 21.03
CA LYS A 94 -14.76 0.24 22.03
C LYS A 94 -15.88 1.26 21.78
N ARG A 95 -17.05 0.78 21.38
CA ARG A 95 -18.24 1.61 21.15
C ARG A 95 -18.87 1.96 22.49
N THR A 96 -18.30 2.94 23.18
CA THR A 96 -18.97 3.59 24.30
C THR A 96 -19.95 4.60 23.73
N PHE A 97 -21.24 4.30 23.86
CA PHE A 97 -22.28 5.32 23.73
C PHE A 97 -22.18 6.19 25.00
N LEU A 98 -21.77 7.44 24.83
CA LEU A 98 -21.96 8.48 25.85
C LEU A 98 -23.44 8.86 25.90
#